data_AF-J3NS85-F1
#
_entry.id   AF-J3NS85-F1
#
_cell.length_a   1.000
_cell.length_b   1.000
_cell.length_c   1.000
_cell.angle_alpha   90.00
_cell.angle_beta   90.00
_cell.angle_gamma   90.00
#
_symmetry.space_group_name_H-M   'P 1'
#
loop_
_entity.id
_entity.type
_entity.pdbx_description
1 polymer ?
#
loop_
_entity_poly.entity_id
_entity_poly.type
_entity_poly.pdbx_seq_one_letter_code
_entity_poly.pdbx_strand_id
1 'polypeptide(L)'
;MCTSHGHEKTPTPAVAVSSSSPQEPFPWDAGAYDAHCHPTTTPASVAAIRGMRARAMAVMSSRAQDQDLVAAAAEAQGHGVVDGGKVLPAFGYHPWSSHLIYDDTNPATPPTFDPAAAAATGGRQALDAQLARHYGAPLSAVVAATRARLARFPRALLGEVGLDKAFRLPQPRDPGPDGEVDPPADDERDLAPGGRYGRRLSRYRVSMPHQERVLAAQLAVAAELGRPVSVHGVQCQGVLFDALTATWKGHEREVLSRRQRALVAKGAEEYEAYDSDEDEGEGEDEHSRNRSSSTRQSGTTPAPAGGGGGGGAPKPYPPRICLHSFGGSVETMRQYLDPRIPARIYFSFSSAINLSTPTGGERVPDAIASCPDDRILLETDLAEAGDDMDAALEHIYRAVCQIKGWGLREGVERIARNFEAFAFGP
;
A
#
# COMPACT_ATOMS: atom_id res chain seq x y z
N MET A 1 6.21 17.55 -7.85
CA MET A 1 6.39 17.61 -9.32
C MET A 1 7.56 16.69 -9.62
N CYS A 2 7.35 15.58 -10.34
CA CYS A 2 8.45 14.79 -10.88
C CYS A 2 9.02 15.56 -12.07
N THR A 3 10.07 16.33 -11.86
CA THR A 3 10.80 17.04 -12.91
C THR A 3 11.97 16.18 -13.35
N SER A 4 11.76 15.36 -14.38
CA SER A 4 12.82 14.95 -15.29
C SER A 4 12.78 15.91 -16.48
N HIS A 5 13.52 17.00 -16.41
CA HIS A 5 13.91 17.77 -17.59
C HIS A 5 15.43 17.80 -17.60
N GLY A 6 16.01 17.25 -18.66
CA GLY A 6 17.42 17.36 -18.94
C GLY A 6 17.80 18.83 -19.09
N HIS A 7 18.69 19.27 -18.21
CA HIS A 7 19.57 20.40 -18.46
C HIS A 7 20.99 19.93 -18.21
N GLU A 8 21.89 20.35 -19.09
CA GLU A 8 23.31 20.05 -19.10
C GLU A 8 23.93 20.14 -17.70
N LYS A 9 24.72 19.12 -17.35
CA LYS A 9 25.43 19.00 -16.07
C LYS A 9 26.53 20.05 -15.99
N THR A 10 26.24 21.20 -15.40
CA THR A 10 27.27 22.10 -14.85
C THR A 10 27.41 21.79 -13.35
N PRO A 11 28.56 21.29 -12.87
CA PRO A 11 28.70 20.90 -11.47
C PRO A 11 28.71 22.15 -10.58
N THR A 12 27.65 22.35 -9.82
CA THR A 12 27.62 23.34 -8.72
C THR A 12 28.07 22.61 -7.44
N PRO A 13 28.98 23.19 -6.63
CA PRO A 13 29.70 22.45 -5.61
C PRO A 13 28.76 22.03 -4.48
N ALA A 14 28.85 20.75 -4.12
CA ALA A 14 28.24 20.21 -2.93
C ALA A 14 28.69 21.01 -1.70
N VAL A 15 27.74 21.46 -0.89
CA VAL A 15 28.02 21.94 0.47
C VAL A 15 28.53 20.73 1.24
N ALA A 16 29.85 20.65 1.39
CA ALA A 16 30.51 19.63 2.18
C ALA A 16 30.14 19.83 3.65
N VAL A 17 29.20 19.03 4.15
CA VAL A 17 29.11 18.78 5.59
C VAL A 17 30.21 17.77 5.90
N SER A 18 31.36 18.26 6.36
CA SER A 18 32.44 17.40 6.84
C SER A 18 32.01 16.77 8.16
N SER A 19 31.58 15.50 8.15
CA SER A 19 31.56 14.67 9.35
C SER A 19 32.65 13.60 9.24
N SER A 20 33.81 13.88 9.84
CA SER A 20 34.99 13.02 9.89
C SER A 20 34.86 11.90 10.93
N SER A 21 33.73 11.18 10.93
CA SER A 21 33.57 9.93 11.68
C SER A 21 33.22 8.84 10.67
N PRO A 22 33.91 7.68 10.67
CA PRO A 22 33.49 6.57 9.84
C PRO A 22 32.06 6.20 10.23
N GLN A 23 31.14 6.38 9.29
CA GLN A 23 29.74 6.04 9.49
C GLN A 23 29.66 4.56 9.85
N GLU A 24 28.93 4.22 10.92
CA GLU A 24 28.79 2.82 11.34
C GLU A 24 28.28 1.96 10.15
N PRO A 25 28.79 0.73 9.94
CA PRO A 25 28.32 -0.13 8.87
C PRO A 25 26.82 -0.40 8.98
N PHE A 26 26.12 -0.43 7.84
CA PHE A 26 24.69 -0.71 7.84
C PHE A 26 24.41 -2.19 8.17
N PRO A 27 23.51 -2.50 9.12
CA PRO A 27 23.25 -3.86 9.57
C PRO A 27 22.27 -4.58 8.64
N TRP A 28 22.69 -4.89 7.41
CA TRP A 28 21.86 -5.60 6.42
C TRP A 28 21.31 -6.94 6.94
N ASP A 29 22.07 -7.62 7.81
CA ASP A 29 21.69 -8.88 8.46
C ASP A 29 20.48 -8.73 9.40
N ALA A 30 20.19 -7.53 9.89
CA ALA A 30 19.00 -7.24 10.69
C ALA A 30 17.69 -7.30 9.86
N GLY A 31 17.79 -7.34 8.53
CA GLY A 31 16.64 -7.55 7.65
C GLY A 31 16.00 -6.27 7.15
N ALA A 32 16.74 -5.46 6.39
CA ALA A 32 16.16 -4.29 5.72
C ALA A 32 15.21 -4.73 4.58
N TYR A 33 13.97 -4.28 4.65
CA TYR A 33 12.94 -4.50 3.62
C TYR A 33 12.66 -3.21 2.85
N ASP A 34 12.38 -3.37 1.56
CA ASP A 34 11.81 -2.30 0.73
C ASP A 34 10.30 -2.54 0.59
N ALA A 35 9.50 -1.66 1.19
CA ALA A 35 8.04 -1.81 1.23
C ALA A 35 7.34 -1.48 -0.08
N HIS A 36 8.05 -0.90 -1.07
CA HIS A 36 7.48 -0.49 -2.35
C HIS A 36 8.57 -0.13 -3.37
N CYS A 37 8.64 -0.90 -4.45
CA CYS A 37 9.48 -0.56 -5.60
C CYS A 37 8.88 -1.05 -6.92
N HIS A 38 9.43 -0.56 -8.03
CA HIS A 38 8.98 -0.86 -9.39
C HIS A 38 10.08 -1.43 -10.31
N PRO A 39 10.90 -2.42 -9.88
CA PRO A 39 12.02 -2.93 -10.68
C PRO A 39 11.60 -3.55 -12.03
N THR A 40 10.33 -3.93 -12.18
CA THR A 40 9.76 -4.40 -13.46
C THR A 40 9.54 -3.28 -14.47
N THR A 41 9.68 -2.02 -14.07
CA THR A 41 9.74 -0.88 -14.99
C THR A 41 10.97 -0.98 -15.89
N THR A 42 12.08 -1.50 -15.37
CA THR A 42 13.30 -1.81 -16.13
C THR A 42 13.54 -3.33 -16.07
N PRO A 43 12.87 -4.15 -16.91
CA PRO A 43 12.89 -5.61 -16.80
C PRO A 43 14.28 -6.24 -16.77
N ALA A 44 15.25 -5.63 -17.46
CA ALA A 44 16.64 -6.09 -17.46
C ALA A 44 17.28 -6.07 -16.05
N SER A 45 16.86 -5.15 -15.18
CA SER A 45 17.38 -5.00 -13.82
C SER A 45 16.87 -6.07 -12.85
N VAL A 46 15.76 -6.74 -13.15
CA VAL A 46 15.12 -7.73 -12.25
C VAL A 46 16.07 -8.87 -11.85
N ALA A 47 17.03 -9.23 -12.72
CA ALA A 47 18.03 -10.23 -12.40
C ALA A 47 18.97 -9.81 -11.25
N ALA A 48 19.21 -8.50 -11.07
CA ALA A 48 20.07 -7.95 -10.02
C ALA A 48 19.49 -8.13 -8.61
N ILE A 49 18.17 -8.30 -8.47
CA ILE A 49 17.48 -8.50 -7.18
C ILE A 49 18.14 -9.62 -6.35
N ARG A 50 18.59 -10.69 -7.00
CA ARG A 50 19.25 -11.81 -6.32
C ARG A 50 20.49 -11.37 -5.54
N GLY A 51 21.27 -10.44 -6.10
CA GLY A 51 22.51 -9.92 -5.53
C GLY A 51 22.33 -8.77 -4.54
N MET A 52 21.16 -8.12 -4.53
CA MET A 52 20.88 -6.99 -3.62
C MET A 52 21.01 -7.36 -2.15
N ARG A 53 21.30 -6.39 -1.29
CA ARG A 53 21.51 -6.58 0.15
C ARG A 53 20.19 -6.54 0.93
N ALA A 54 19.16 -5.88 0.38
CA ALA A 54 17.81 -5.93 0.93
C ALA A 54 17.32 -7.37 1.13
N ARG A 55 16.66 -7.63 2.26
CA ARG A 55 16.15 -8.95 2.63
C ARG A 55 14.98 -9.39 1.76
N ALA A 56 14.06 -8.47 1.48
CA ALA A 56 13.05 -8.61 0.44
C ALA A 56 12.46 -7.25 0.09
N MET A 57 11.72 -7.22 -1.02
CA MET A 57 11.08 -6.03 -1.55
C MET A 57 9.67 -6.32 -2.05
N ALA A 58 8.74 -5.40 -1.84
CA ALA A 58 7.41 -5.45 -2.43
C ALA A 58 7.43 -4.85 -3.84
N VAL A 59 7.30 -5.70 -4.84
CA VAL A 59 7.40 -5.34 -6.25
C VAL A 59 6.00 -5.04 -6.78
N MET A 60 5.75 -3.76 -7.08
CA MET A 60 4.44 -3.26 -7.46
C MET A 60 4.22 -3.34 -8.97
N SER A 61 3.05 -3.84 -9.36
CA SER A 61 2.49 -3.60 -10.69
C SER A 61 1.71 -2.28 -10.68
N SER A 62 1.61 -1.61 -11.83
CA SER A 62 0.89 -0.35 -11.94
C SER A 62 -0.12 -0.34 -13.09
N ARG A 63 -0.04 -1.28 -14.03
CA ARG A 63 -0.84 -1.30 -15.27
C ARG A 63 -1.01 -2.71 -15.83
N ALA A 64 -1.70 -2.86 -16.95
CA ALA A 64 -1.93 -4.19 -17.55
C ALA A 64 -0.60 -4.88 -17.95
N GLN A 65 0.35 -4.11 -18.47
CA GLN A 65 1.57 -4.61 -19.10
C GLN A 65 2.63 -5.12 -18.11
N ASP A 66 2.61 -4.66 -16.86
CA ASP A 66 3.60 -5.07 -15.86
C ASP A 66 3.09 -6.16 -14.91
N GLN A 67 1.79 -6.50 -14.94
CA GLN A 67 1.24 -7.57 -14.10
C GLN A 67 1.98 -8.90 -14.25
N ASP A 68 2.23 -9.32 -15.50
CA ASP A 68 2.89 -10.60 -15.77
C ASP A 68 4.40 -10.52 -15.55
N LEU A 69 5.00 -9.33 -15.69
CA LEU A 69 6.40 -9.10 -15.34
C LEU A 69 6.62 -9.25 -13.83
N VAL A 70 5.70 -8.72 -13.00
CA VAL A 70 5.74 -8.89 -11.55
C VAL A 70 5.56 -10.36 -11.15
N ALA A 71 4.63 -11.06 -11.79
CA ALA A 71 4.45 -12.50 -11.58
C ALA A 71 5.73 -13.29 -11.92
N ALA A 72 6.34 -13.02 -13.09
CA ALA A 72 7.57 -13.67 -13.51
C ALA A 72 8.75 -13.35 -12.59
N ALA A 73 8.87 -12.11 -12.10
CA ALA A 73 9.89 -11.72 -11.14
C ALA A 73 9.77 -12.51 -9.82
N ALA A 74 8.55 -12.70 -9.31
CA ALA A 74 8.32 -13.50 -8.11
C ALA A 74 8.68 -14.99 -8.31
N GLU A 75 8.38 -15.54 -9.48
CA GLU A 75 8.72 -16.94 -9.81
C GLU A 75 10.22 -17.15 -9.98
N ALA A 76 10.91 -16.19 -10.59
CA ALA A 76 12.36 -16.26 -10.81
C ALA A 76 13.19 -16.04 -9.54
N GLN A 77 12.72 -15.16 -8.64
CA GLN A 77 13.47 -14.72 -7.44
C GLN A 77 13.00 -15.37 -6.14
N GLY A 78 11.97 -16.23 -6.20
CA GLY A 78 11.32 -16.84 -5.05
C GLY A 78 10.25 -15.95 -4.41
N HIS A 79 9.22 -16.60 -3.84
CA HIS A 79 7.96 -15.98 -3.46
C HIS A 79 7.98 -15.32 -2.07
N GLY A 80 8.86 -14.35 -1.84
CA GLY A 80 8.93 -13.60 -0.59
C GLY A 80 9.66 -14.32 0.54
N VAL A 81 9.86 -13.60 1.64
CA VAL A 81 10.83 -13.91 2.71
C VAL A 81 10.74 -15.34 3.24
N VAL A 82 9.51 -15.83 3.43
CA VAL A 82 9.25 -17.11 4.09
C VAL A 82 9.65 -18.31 3.20
N ASP A 83 9.67 -18.13 1.86
CA ASP A 83 10.12 -19.18 0.92
C ASP A 83 11.60 -18.99 0.53
N GLY A 84 12.33 -18.15 1.25
CA GLY A 84 13.73 -17.80 0.93
C GLY A 84 13.87 -16.90 -0.31
N GLY A 85 12.78 -16.30 -0.77
CA GLY A 85 12.76 -15.39 -1.91
C GLY A 85 12.87 -13.92 -1.50
N LYS A 86 13.27 -13.07 -2.46
CA LYS A 86 13.40 -11.62 -2.24
C LYS A 86 12.22 -10.79 -2.74
N VAL A 87 11.31 -11.39 -3.52
CA VAL A 87 10.21 -10.65 -4.17
C VAL A 87 8.88 -10.97 -3.51
N LEU A 88 8.23 -9.96 -2.97
CA LEU A 88 6.83 -9.99 -2.58
C LEU A 88 6.01 -9.32 -3.70
N PRO A 89 5.35 -10.09 -4.60
CA PRO A 89 4.62 -9.49 -5.71
C PRO A 89 3.39 -8.72 -5.20
N ALA A 90 3.11 -7.60 -5.84
CA ALA A 90 1.88 -6.85 -5.61
C ALA A 90 1.16 -6.61 -6.94
N PHE A 91 -0.13 -6.94 -6.97
CA PHE A 91 -0.97 -6.85 -8.16
C PHE A 91 -2.02 -5.76 -8.00
N GLY A 92 -2.09 -4.84 -8.95
CA GLY A 92 -2.94 -3.65 -8.86
C GLY A 92 -2.79 -2.74 -10.07
N TYR A 93 -3.80 -1.89 -10.26
CA TYR A 93 -3.85 -0.87 -11.29
C TYR A 93 -3.79 0.49 -10.63
N HIS A 94 -2.68 1.18 -10.89
CA HIS A 94 -2.39 2.51 -10.40
C HIS A 94 -3.40 3.53 -10.99
N PRO A 95 -3.79 4.60 -10.27
CA PRO A 95 -4.69 5.63 -10.79
C PRO A 95 -4.24 6.27 -12.11
N TRP A 96 -2.95 6.27 -12.43
CA TRP A 96 -2.49 6.71 -13.76
C TRP A 96 -3.03 5.85 -14.89
N SER A 97 -3.28 4.56 -14.65
CA SER A 97 -3.81 3.60 -15.61
C SER A 97 -5.34 3.56 -15.64
N SER A 98 -6.02 4.28 -14.74
CA SER A 98 -7.49 4.27 -14.64
C SER A 98 -8.21 4.78 -15.91
N HIS A 99 -7.53 5.58 -16.73
CA HIS A 99 -8.05 6.01 -18.04
C HIS A 99 -8.12 4.88 -19.07
N LEU A 100 -7.41 3.78 -18.82
CA LEU A 100 -7.43 2.54 -19.60
C LEU A 100 -8.35 1.49 -18.96
N ILE A 101 -9.30 1.93 -18.13
CA ILE A 101 -10.29 1.06 -17.51
C ILE A 101 -11.65 1.73 -17.67
N TYR A 102 -12.62 1.02 -18.22
CA TYR A 102 -14.00 1.51 -18.27
C TYR A 102 -14.87 0.69 -17.32
N ASP A 103 -15.86 1.34 -16.74
CA ASP A 103 -16.78 0.71 -15.80
C ASP A 103 -17.92 0.04 -16.56
N ASP A 104 -17.87 -1.29 -16.64
CA ASP A 104 -18.89 -2.16 -17.23
C ASP A 104 -19.83 -2.76 -16.17
N THR A 105 -19.66 -2.38 -14.90
CA THR A 105 -20.40 -2.96 -13.78
C THR A 105 -21.72 -2.23 -13.50
N ASN A 106 -21.87 -1.01 -14.04
CA ASN A 106 -23.09 -0.22 -13.91
C ASN A 106 -23.73 0.04 -15.29
N PRO A 107 -24.83 -0.64 -15.64
CA PRO A 107 -25.52 -0.43 -16.92
C PRO A 107 -26.15 0.97 -17.06
N ALA A 108 -26.33 1.70 -15.96
CA ALA A 108 -26.82 3.08 -15.98
C ALA A 108 -25.72 4.11 -16.24
N THR A 109 -24.44 3.73 -16.12
CA THR A 109 -23.33 4.56 -16.57
C THR A 109 -23.09 4.22 -18.04
N PRO A 110 -23.41 5.09 -19.01
CA PRO A 110 -23.03 4.83 -20.39
C PRO A 110 -21.52 4.59 -20.41
N PRO A 111 -21.03 3.52 -21.06
CA PRO A 111 -19.60 3.29 -21.12
C PRO A 111 -18.99 4.55 -21.69
N THR A 112 -17.95 5.08 -21.01
CA THR A 112 -17.22 6.29 -21.43
C THR A 112 -16.75 6.19 -22.87
N PHE A 113 -16.75 4.97 -23.40
CA PHE A 113 -16.46 4.64 -24.74
C PHE A 113 -17.24 3.37 -25.21
N ASP A 114 -17.93 3.42 -26.37
CA ASP A 114 -18.60 2.27 -27.02
C ASP A 114 -17.96 1.93 -28.39
N PRO A 115 -17.28 0.77 -28.52
CA PRO A 115 -16.59 0.37 -29.75
C PRO A 115 -17.51 0.29 -30.96
N ALA A 116 -18.76 -0.11 -30.74
CA ALA A 116 -19.75 -0.30 -31.79
C ALA A 116 -20.29 1.05 -32.29
N ALA A 117 -20.54 2.02 -31.39
CA ALA A 117 -20.99 3.36 -31.76
C ALA A 117 -19.91 4.20 -32.47
N ALA A 118 -18.64 4.04 -32.10
CA ALA A 118 -17.53 4.76 -32.73
C ALA A 118 -17.16 4.24 -34.13
N ALA A 119 -17.50 2.99 -34.45
CA ALA A 119 -17.35 2.47 -35.80
C ALA A 119 -18.38 3.07 -36.80
N ALA A 120 -19.44 3.70 -36.30
CA ALA A 120 -20.61 4.07 -37.10
C ALA A 120 -20.66 5.55 -37.57
N THR A 121 -19.78 6.45 -37.10
CA THR A 121 -19.96 7.91 -37.27
C THR A 121 -18.73 8.66 -37.84
N GLY A 122 -18.46 8.48 -39.14
CA GLY A 122 -17.34 9.12 -39.82
C GLY A 122 -17.28 10.66 -39.75
N GLY A 123 -16.04 11.21 -39.74
CA GLY A 123 -15.74 12.59 -40.15
C GLY A 123 -15.09 13.49 -39.09
N ARG A 124 -15.38 13.30 -37.79
CA ARG A 124 -14.68 13.96 -36.67
C ARG A 124 -13.92 12.98 -35.76
N GLN A 125 -14.14 11.69 -35.99
CA GLN A 125 -13.67 10.54 -35.24
C GLN A 125 -12.33 9.97 -35.69
N ALA A 126 -11.46 10.70 -36.40
CA ALA A 126 -10.11 10.16 -36.65
C ALA A 126 -9.28 10.13 -35.35
N LEU A 127 -9.43 11.17 -34.51
CA LEU A 127 -8.82 11.23 -33.18
C LEU A 127 -9.51 10.24 -32.20
N ASP A 128 -10.83 10.12 -32.26
CA ASP A 128 -11.59 9.16 -31.45
C ASP A 128 -11.36 7.70 -31.91
N ALA A 129 -11.18 7.43 -33.21
CA ALA A 129 -10.78 6.15 -33.80
C ALA A 129 -9.28 5.81 -33.63
N GLN A 130 -8.46 6.79 -33.25
CA GLN A 130 -7.04 6.60 -32.94
C GLN A 130 -6.82 6.42 -31.44
N LEU A 131 -7.56 7.17 -30.61
CA LEU A 131 -7.84 6.82 -29.22
C LEU A 131 -8.57 5.48 -29.12
N ALA A 132 -9.24 5.05 -30.21
CA ALA A 132 -10.00 3.82 -30.23
C ALA A 132 -9.22 2.54 -30.19
N ARG A 133 -8.12 2.51 -30.92
CA ARG A 133 -7.28 1.31 -30.95
C ARG A 133 -6.57 1.07 -29.62
N HIS A 134 -6.78 1.94 -28.62
CA HIS A 134 -6.25 1.91 -27.26
C HIS A 134 -7.34 1.66 -26.19
N TYR A 135 -8.47 1.03 -26.52
CA TYR A 135 -9.53 0.81 -25.52
C TYR A 135 -9.07 -0.02 -24.32
N GLY A 136 -9.41 0.53 -23.16
CA GLY A 136 -9.11 0.00 -21.84
C GLY A 136 -9.80 -1.32 -21.53
N ALA A 137 -9.28 -2.03 -20.54
CA ALA A 137 -9.90 -3.26 -20.05
C ALA A 137 -11.21 -2.97 -19.29
N PRO A 138 -12.25 -3.81 -19.40
CA PRO A 138 -13.43 -3.69 -18.55
C PRO A 138 -13.03 -3.85 -17.08
N LEU A 139 -13.65 -3.05 -16.20
CA LEU A 139 -13.39 -3.11 -14.76
C LEU A 139 -13.64 -4.51 -14.20
N SER A 140 -14.68 -5.21 -14.68
CA SER A 140 -14.95 -6.60 -14.31
C SER A 140 -13.79 -7.55 -14.64
N ALA A 141 -13.16 -7.40 -15.81
CA ALA A 141 -12.02 -8.21 -16.22
C ALA A 141 -10.75 -7.85 -15.43
N VAL A 142 -10.53 -6.57 -15.15
CA VAL A 142 -9.45 -6.09 -14.27
C VAL A 142 -9.57 -6.75 -12.90
N VAL A 143 -10.76 -6.69 -12.28
CA VAL A 143 -11.05 -7.29 -10.97
C VAL A 143 -10.83 -8.81 -10.99
N ALA A 144 -11.34 -9.50 -12.01
CA ALA A 144 -11.19 -10.94 -12.16
C ALA A 144 -9.72 -11.36 -12.30
N ALA A 145 -8.95 -10.63 -13.12
CA ALA A 145 -7.53 -10.90 -13.32
C ALA A 145 -6.70 -10.63 -12.06
N THR A 146 -6.97 -9.54 -11.34
CA THR A 146 -6.33 -9.23 -10.05
C THR A 146 -6.63 -10.31 -9.02
N ARG A 147 -7.90 -10.75 -8.90
CA ARG A 147 -8.30 -11.86 -8.03
C ARG A 147 -7.56 -13.15 -8.34
N ALA A 148 -7.47 -13.52 -9.62
CA ALA A 148 -6.76 -14.72 -10.04
C ALA A 148 -5.27 -14.68 -9.66
N ARG A 149 -4.60 -13.53 -9.81
CA ARG A 149 -3.19 -13.37 -9.39
C ARG A 149 -3.03 -13.44 -7.87
N LEU A 150 -3.89 -12.76 -7.10
CA LEU A 150 -3.85 -12.82 -5.63
C LEU A 150 -4.19 -14.22 -5.07
N ALA A 151 -4.93 -15.04 -5.81
CA ALA A 151 -5.15 -16.44 -5.50
C ALA A 151 -3.92 -17.30 -5.84
N ARG A 152 -3.29 -17.07 -7.01
CA ARG A 152 -2.06 -17.76 -7.44
C ARG A 152 -0.86 -17.47 -6.54
N PHE A 153 -0.79 -16.27 -5.96
CA PHE A 153 0.27 -15.85 -5.06
C PHE A 153 -0.32 -15.58 -3.67
N PRO A 154 -0.44 -16.59 -2.78
CA PRO A 154 -1.16 -16.47 -1.53
C PRO A 154 -0.60 -15.48 -0.50
N ARG A 155 0.55 -14.86 -0.78
CA ARG A 155 1.17 -13.83 0.05
C ARG A 155 1.27 -12.47 -0.63
N ALA A 156 0.81 -12.36 -1.88
CA ALA A 156 0.89 -11.13 -2.64
C ALA A 156 0.08 -10.00 -1.98
N LEU A 157 0.55 -8.76 -2.16
CA LEU A 157 -0.21 -7.57 -1.79
C LEU A 157 -1.17 -7.20 -2.93
N LEU A 158 -2.23 -6.44 -2.61
CA LEU A 158 -2.87 -5.61 -3.61
C LEU A 158 -2.05 -4.32 -3.74
N GLY A 159 -1.56 -4.00 -4.93
CA GLY A 159 -0.78 -2.80 -5.15
C GLY A 159 -0.08 -2.76 -6.51
N GLU A 160 0.20 -1.60 -7.06
CA GLU A 160 -0.13 -0.27 -6.52
C GLU A 160 -1.54 0.16 -6.95
N VAL A 161 -2.35 0.63 -6.00
CA VAL A 161 -3.71 1.15 -6.25
C VAL A 161 -3.89 2.47 -5.56
N GLY A 162 -4.85 3.32 -5.94
CA GLY A 162 -5.07 4.56 -5.19
C GLY A 162 -5.76 5.64 -6.00
N LEU A 163 -5.52 6.89 -5.58
CA LEU A 163 -6.06 8.10 -6.20
C LEU A 163 -4.96 9.10 -6.52
N ASP A 164 -5.07 9.77 -7.65
CA ASP A 164 -4.16 10.84 -8.07
C ASP A 164 -4.92 11.98 -8.76
N LYS A 165 -5.12 13.07 -8.03
CA LYS A 165 -5.76 14.30 -8.55
C LYS A 165 -4.82 15.12 -9.42
N ALA A 166 -3.51 14.97 -9.22
CA ALA A 166 -2.47 15.71 -9.93
C ALA A 166 -2.18 15.12 -11.32
N PHE A 167 -2.48 13.83 -11.52
CA PHE A 167 -2.25 13.11 -12.78
C PHE A 167 -2.90 13.79 -13.99
N ARG A 168 -2.26 13.62 -15.14
CA ARG A 168 -2.73 14.06 -16.45
C ARG A 168 -2.49 12.97 -17.46
N LEU A 169 -3.37 12.89 -18.46
CA LEU A 169 -3.20 11.91 -19.52
C LEU A 169 -1.95 12.22 -20.34
N PRO A 170 -1.07 11.24 -20.58
CA PRO A 170 0.08 11.43 -21.47
C PRO A 170 -0.40 11.68 -22.90
N GLN A 171 0.21 12.64 -23.57
CA GLN A 171 -0.04 12.92 -24.98
C GLN A 171 0.52 11.78 -25.84
N PRO A 172 -0.11 11.45 -26.98
CA PRO A 172 0.56 10.70 -28.03
C PRO A 172 1.88 11.38 -28.41
N ARG A 173 2.88 10.60 -28.84
CA ARG A 173 4.07 11.20 -29.46
C ARG A 173 3.64 11.82 -30.80
N ASP A 174 4.08 13.05 -31.04
CA ASP A 174 3.79 13.74 -32.29
C ASP A 174 4.56 13.04 -33.44
N PRO A 175 3.93 12.86 -34.62
CA PRO A 175 4.66 12.42 -35.80
C PRO A 175 5.70 13.49 -36.20
N GLY A 176 6.88 13.05 -36.59
CA GLY A 176 7.92 13.87 -37.19
C GLY A 176 7.54 14.43 -38.56
N PRO A 177 8.41 15.24 -39.19
CA PRO A 177 8.14 15.89 -40.46
C PRO A 177 7.86 14.92 -41.63
N ASP A 178 8.31 13.69 -41.52
CA ASP A 178 8.11 12.57 -42.45
C ASP A 178 6.81 11.77 -42.17
N GLY A 179 6.08 12.12 -41.12
CA GLY A 179 4.86 11.43 -40.69
C GLY A 179 5.11 10.17 -39.85
N GLU A 180 6.37 9.84 -39.54
CA GLU A 180 6.71 8.73 -38.65
C GLU A 180 6.75 9.20 -37.19
N VAL A 181 6.36 8.34 -36.25
CA VAL A 181 6.48 8.65 -34.83
C VAL A 181 7.89 8.32 -34.40
N ASP A 182 8.63 9.29 -33.86
CA ASP A 182 9.97 9.06 -33.34
C ASP A 182 9.96 7.86 -32.38
N PRO A 183 10.89 6.90 -32.55
CA PRO A 183 11.00 5.78 -31.65
C PRO A 183 11.30 6.28 -30.23
N PRO A 184 10.95 5.51 -29.18
CA PRO A 184 11.39 5.82 -27.82
C PRO A 184 12.90 6.09 -27.78
N ALA A 185 13.31 7.05 -26.95
CA ALA A 185 14.72 7.32 -26.68
C ALA A 185 15.41 6.03 -26.19
N ASP A 186 16.73 5.91 -26.37
CA ASP A 186 17.44 4.65 -26.10
C ASP A 186 17.25 4.17 -24.65
N ASP A 187 17.21 5.09 -23.69
CA ASP A 187 16.92 4.83 -22.27
C ASP A 187 15.46 4.41 -22.00
N GLU A 188 14.53 4.72 -22.91
CA GLU A 188 13.12 4.28 -22.83
C GLU A 188 12.88 2.91 -23.46
N ARG A 189 13.78 2.44 -24.33
CA ARG A 189 13.65 1.14 -25.01
C ARG A 189 13.78 -0.04 -24.06
N ASP A 190 14.55 0.16 -22.99
CA ASP A 190 14.77 -0.84 -21.95
C ASP A 190 13.65 -0.84 -20.89
N LEU A 191 12.68 0.07 -21.01
CA LEU A 191 11.55 0.18 -20.08
C LEU A 191 10.37 -0.68 -20.53
N ALA A 192 9.64 -1.23 -19.56
CA ALA A 192 8.43 -2.00 -19.81
C ALA A 192 7.42 -1.18 -20.63
N PRO A 193 6.64 -1.78 -21.55
CA PRO A 193 5.70 -1.04 -22.40
C PRO A 193 4.49 -0.51 -21.63
N GLY A 194 3.88 0.58 -22.12
CA GLY A 194 2.61 1.12 -21.59
C GLY A 194 2.74 2.24 -20.55
N GLY A 195 3.97 2.65 -20.21
CA GLY A 195 4.20 3.77 -19.29
C GLY A 195 4.19 5.12 -19.97
N ARG A 196 4.29 6.19 -19.18
CA ARG A 196 4.29 7.56 -19.71
C ARG A 196 5.61 8.01 -20.33
N TYR A 197 6.68 7.22 -20.24
CA TYR A 197 8.10 7.57 -20.49
C TYR A 197 8.31 8.68 -21.53
N GLY A 198 8.88 9.80 -21.06
CA GLY A 198 9.18 11.00 -21.87
C GLY A 198 7.99 11.75 -22.47
N ARG A 199 6.76 11.20 -22.40
CA ARG A 199 5.58 11.81 -23.01
C ARG A 199 5.18 13.07 -22.26
N ARG A 200 4.92 14.13 -23.04
CA ARG A 200 4.31 15.36 -22.54
C ARG A 200 2.94 15.05 -21.94
N LEU A 201 2.59 15.75 -20.87
CA LEU A 201 1.30 15.58 -20.22
C LEU A 201 0.27 16.56 -20.80
N SER A 202 -0.92 16.05 -21.08
CA SER A 202 -2.04 16.87 -21.57
C SER A 202 -2.67 17.69 -20.44
N ARG A 203 -3.64 18.55 -20.80
CA ARG A 203 -4.50 19.23 -19.82
C ARG A 203 -5.58 18.32 -19.22
N TYR A 204 -5.82 17.16 -19.82
CA TYR A 204 -6.94 16.29 -19.48
C TYR A 204 -6.63 15.41 -18.28
N ARG A 205 -7.66 15.17 -17.46
CA ARG A 205 -7.62 14.35 -16.24
C ARG A 205 -8.67 13.27 -16.32
N VAL A 206 -8.43 12.16 -15.64
CA VAL A 206 -9.48 11.22 -15.28
C VAL A 206 -10.34 11.84 -14.18
N SER A 207 -11.66 11.70 -14.28
CA SER A 207 -12.56 12.19 -13.24
C SER A 207 -12.30 11.47 -11.91
N MET A 208 -12.33 12.21 -10.79
CA MET A 208 -12.14 11.62 -9.45
C MET A 208 -13.14 10.49 -9.16
N PRO A 209 -14.45 10.64 -9.44
CA PRO A 209 -15.41 9.56 -9.22
C PRO A 209 -15.07 8.27 -9.98
N HIS A 210 -14.43 8.36 -11.15
CA HIS A 210 -13.98 7.18 -11.88
C HIS A 210 -12.79 6.50 -11.20
N GLN A 211 -11.79 7.27 -10.75
CA GLN A 211 -10.69 6.70 -9.98
C GLN A 211 -11.18 6.03 -8.69
N GLU A 212 -12.15 6.64 -8.00
CA GLU A 212 -12.77 6.07 -6.79
C GLU A 212 -13.47 4.74 -7.06
N ARG A 213 -14.20 4.61 -8.18
CA ARG A 213 -14.83 3.33 -8.57
C ARG A 213 -13.80 2.24 -8.84
N VAL A 214 -12.74 2.56 -9.59
CA VAL A 214 -11.65 1.62 -9.88
C VAL A 214 -10.94 1.20 -8.58
N LEU A 215 -10.66 2.15 -7.69
CA LEU A 215 -10.06 1.86 -6.39
C LEU A 215 -10.97 0.97 -5.52
N ALA A 216 -12.24 1.32 -5.37
CA ALA A 216 -13.19 0.57 -4.55
C ALA A 216 -13.32 -0.89 -5.02
N ALA A 217 -13.39 -1.11 -6.33
CA ALA A 217 -13.46 -2.46 -6.90
C ALA A 217 -12.20 -3.28 -6.60
N GLN A 218 -11.01 -2.68 -6.64
CA GLN A 218 -9.77 -3.35 -6.28
C GLN A 218 -9.67 -3.64 -4.78
N LEU A 219 -10.04 -2.67 -3.92
CA LEU A 219 -10.08 -2.85 -2.47
C LEU A 219 -11.03 -3.98 -2.04
N ALA A 220 -12.15 -4.16 -2.73
CA ALA A 220 -13.07 -5.26 -2.47
C ALA A 220 -12.40 -6.65 -2.67
N VAL A 221 -11.51 -6.79 -3.65
CA VAL A 221 -10.74 -8.03 -3.86
C VAL A 221 -9.78 -8.27 -2.68
N ALA A 222 -9.08 -7.23 -2.23
CA ALA A 222 -8.19 -7.34 -1.07
C ALA A 222 -8.96 -7.65 0.22
N ALA A 223 -10.12 -7.04 0.42
CA ALA A 223 -11.00 -7.29 1.56
C ALA A 223 -11.45 -8.75 1.60
N GLU A 224 -11.96 -9.27 0.46
CA GLU A 224 -12.42 -10.66 0.35
C GLU A 224 -11.31 -11.67 0.60
N LEU A 225 -10.11 -11.41 0.09
CA LEU A 225 -8.95 -12.30 0.19
C LEU A 225 -8.08 -12.03 1.42
N GLY A 226 -8.46 -11.08 2.28
CA GLY A 226 -7.68 -10.68 3.45
C GLY A 226 -6.28 -10.15 3.11
N ARG A 227 -6.11 -9.47 1.96
CA ARG A 227 -4.81 -8.99 1.49
C ARG A 227 -4.44 -7.62 2.06
N PRO A 228 -3.18 -7.42 2.47
CA PRO A 228 -2.64 -6.08 2.66
C PRO A 228 -2.64 -5.28 1.35
N VAL A 229 -2.74 -3.95 1.48
CA VAL A 229 -2.81 -3.04 0.32
C VAL A 229 -1.74 -1.95 0.41
N SER A 230 -1.06 -1.68 -0.70
CA SER A 230 -0.22 -0.49 -0.87
C SER A 230 -1.00 0.56 -1.67
N VAL A 231 -1.17 1.75 -1.09
CA VAL A 231 -2.11 2.79 -1.57
C VAL A 231 -1.39 4.08 -1.94
N HIS A 232 -1.56 4.50 -3.19
CA HIS A 232 -1.16 5.80 -3.74
C HIS A 232 -2.13 6.91 -3.37
N GLY A 233 -1.58 8.10 -3.08
CA GLY A 233 -2.39 9.27 -2.77
C GLY A 233 -1.69 10.59 -3.06
N VAL A 234 -2.01 11.22 -4.20
CA VAL A 234 -1.45 12.53 -4.57
C VAL A 234 -2.54 13.59 -4.74
N GLN A 235 -2.44 14.65 -3.92
CA GLN A 235 -3.38 15.79 -3.89
C GLN A 235 -4.86 15.40 -3.66
N CYS A 236 -5.08 14.28 -2.98
CA CYS A 236 -6.41 13.68 -2.79
C CYS A 236 -6.63 13.18 -1.37
N GLN A 237 -5.92 13.70 -0.36
CA GLN A 237 -5.89 13.14 0.99
C GLN A 237 -7.28 12.95 1.62
N GLY A 238 -8.16 13.95 1.51
CA GLY A 238 -9.53 13.87 2.01
C GLY A 238 -10.38 12.84 1.25
N VAL A 239 -10.36 12.90 -0.09
CA VAL A 239 -11.12 11.96 -0.94
C VAL A 239 -10.64 10.51 -0.75
N LEU A 240 -9.32 10.31 -0.59
CA LEU A 240 -8.75 9.01 -0.31
C LEU A 240 -9.19 8.48 1.06
N PHE A 241 -9.19 9.34 2.08
CA PHE A 241 -9.68 8.97 3.41
C PHE A 241 -11.16 8.57 3.37
N ASP A 242 -11.99 9.32 2.65
CA ASP A 242 -13.42 9.01 2.48
C ASP A 242 -13.62 7.69 1.73
N ALA A 243 -12.87 7.46 0.65
CA ALA A 243 -12.94 6.22 -0.15
C ALA A 243 -12.53 4.98 0.67
N LEU A 244 -11.48 5.09 1.49
CA LEU A 244 -11.08 4.02 2.40
C LEU A 244 -12.11 3.83 3.53
N THR A 245 -12.60 4.93 4.11
CA THR A 245 -13.64 4.90 5.15
C THR A 245 -14.92 4.21 4.70
N ALA A 246 -15.30 4.40 3.44
CA ALA A 246 -16.45 3.71 2.86
C ALA A 246 -16.34 2.18 2.94
N THR A 247 -15.13 1.60 2.94
CA THR A 247 -14.93 0.14 3.00
C THR A 247 -15.20 -0.48 4.38
N TRP A 248 -15.08 0.30 5.46
CA TRP A 248 -15.29 -0.18 6.83
C TRP A 248 -16.44 0.52 7.56
N LYS A 249 -17.27 1.25 6.83
CA LYS A 249 -18.46 1.92 7.40
C LYS A 249 -19.38 0.88 8.06
N GLY A 250 -19.68 1.07 9.34
CA GLY A 250 -20.48 0.13 10.14
C GLY A 250 -19.67 -1.02 10.77
N HIS A 251 -18.35 -1.04 10.57
CA HIS A 251 -17.42 -2.01 11.17
C HIS A 251 -16.39 -1.33 12.09
N GLU A 252 -16.65 -0.09 12.50
CA GLU A 252 -15.78 0.67 13.39
C GLU A 252 -15.65 -0.02 14.75
N ARG A 253 -14.44 0.05 15.32
CA ARG A 253 -14.16 -0.47 16.66
C ARG A 253 -14.85 0.39 17.71
N GLU A 254 -15.44 -0.27 18.70
CA GLU A 254 -15.92 0.41 19.89
C GLU A 254 -14.71 0.94 20.68
N VAL A 255 -14.66 2.26 20.87
CA VAL A 255 -13.62 2.90 21.67
C VAL A 255 -14.18 3.22 23.03
N LEU A 256 -13.84 2.38 24.01
CA LEU A 256 -14.21 2.60 25.40
C LEU A 256 -13.70 3.94 25.90
N SER A 257 -14.58 4.70 26.56
CA SER A 257 -14.21 5.96 27.21
C SER A 257 -13.11 5.73 28.25
N ARG A 258 -12.36 6.78 28.62
CA ARG A 258 -11.35 6.69 29.68
C ARG A 258 -11.94 6.14 30.99
N ARG A 259 -13.18 6.52 31.31
CA ARG A 259 -13.92 6.03 32.49
C ARG A 259 -14.27 4.55 32.37
N GLN A 260 -14.73 4.09 31.21
CA GLN A 260 -14.99 2.66 30.97
C GLN A 260 -13.71 1.84 30.98
N ARG A 261 -12.62 2.33 30.38
CA ARG A 261 -11.30 1.69 30.47
C ARG A 261 -10.79 1.57 31.91
N ALA A 262 -10.97 2.62 32.72
CA ALA A 262 -10.61 2.59 34.13
C ALA A 262 -11.47 1.61 34.94
N LEU A 263 -12.76 1.45 34.60
CA LEU A 263 -13.64 0.47 35.23
C LEU A 263 -13.30 -0.97 34.82
N VAL A 264 -12.97 -1.21 33.55
CA VAL A 264 -12.51 -2.53 33.07
C VAL A 264 -11.17 -2.90 33.70
N ALA A 265 -10.23 -1.95 33.80
CA ALA A 265 -8.95 -2.18 34.46
C ALA A 265 -9.11 -2.50 35.95
N LYS A 266 -9.98 -1.75 36.66
CA LYS A 266 -10.29 -2.02 38.08
C LYS A 266 -11.02 -3.35 38.28
N GLY A 267 -11.97 -3.70 37.41
CA GLY A 267 -12.69 -4.96 37.50
C GLY A 267 -11.82 -6.18 37.15
N ALA A 268 -10.75 -6.00 36.36
CA ALA A 268 -9.76 -7.05 36.10
C ALA A 268 -8.84 -7.29 37.31
N GLU A 269 -8.42 -6.22 38.01
CA GLU A 269 -7.68 -6.34 39.28
C GLU A 269 -8.53 -6.97 40.38
N GLU A 270 -9.84 -6.69 40.41
CA GLU A 270 -10.77 -7.28 41.36
C GLU A 270 -11.02 -8.78 41.05
N TYR A 271 -11.10 -9.19 39.78
CA TYR A 271 -11.23 -10.61 39.39
C TYR A 271 -10.00 -11.46 39.74
N GLU A 272 -8.79 -10.92 39.61
CA GLU A 272 -7.54 -11.60 39.98
C GLU A 272 -7.35 -11.72 41.50
N ALA A 273 -8.01 -10.86 42.29
CA ALA A 273 -7.94 -10.90 43.76
C ALA A 273 -8.93 -11.89 44.41
N TYR A 274 -9.88 -12.45 43.67
CA TYR A 274 -10.82 -13.48 44.17
C TYR A 274 -10.42 -14.92 43.79
N ASP A 275 -9.36 -15.11 42.99
CA ASP A 275 -8.88 -16.44 42.54
C ASP A 275 -7.61 -16.91 43.29
N SER A 276 -7.25 -16.22 44.37
CA SER A 276 -6.12 -16.57 45.23
C SER A 276 -6.50 -16.57 46.71
N ASP A 277 -7.48 -17.38 47.12
CA ASP A 277 -7.65 -17.77 48.53
C ASP A 277 -8.21 -19.20 48.61
N GLU A 278 -7.27 -20.13 48.83
CA GLU A 278 -7.33 -21.34 49.68
C GLU A 278 -8.57 -22.26 49.65
N ASP A 279 -8.37 -23.42 49.02
CA ASP A 279 -9.06 -24.69 49.27
C ASP A 279 -8.53 -25.32 50.57
N GLU A 280 -9.25 -25.21 51.68
CA GLU A 280 -9.25 -26.20 52.77
C GLU A 280 -10.59 -26.14 53.55
N GLY A 281 -11.24 -27.29 53.76
CA GLY A 281 -12.12 -27.48 54.93
C GLY A 281 -13.51 -28.07 54.70
N GLU A 282 -13.63 -29.34 55.05
CA GLU A 282 -14.79 -30.23 55.12
C GLU A 282 -15.97 -29.74 56.00
N GLY A 283 -17.18 -30.27 55.76
CA GLY A 283 -18.11 -30.66 56.84
C GLY A 283 -19.55 -30.07 56.89
N GLU A 284 -20.50 -30.88 56.44
CA GLU A 284 -21.81 -31.22 57.08
C GLU A 284 -22.97 -30.19 57.29
N ASP A 285 -24.10 -30.54 56.64
CA ASP A 285 -25.47 -30.69 57.16
C ASP A 285 -26.46 -29.53 57.44
N GLU A 286 -27.51 -29.55 56.61
CA GLU A 286 -28.96 -29.62 56.93
C GLU A 286 -29.88 -28.38 57.19
N HIS A 287 -31.10 -28.54 56.63
CA HIS A 287 -32.42 -27.96 56.97
C HIS A 287 -32.94 -26.63 56.35
N SER A 288 -33.54 -26.79 55.15
CA SER A 288 -34.89 -26.37 54.71
C SER A 288 -35.60 -25.13 55.33
N ARG A 289 -35.99 -24.15 54.46
CA ARG A 289 -37.35 -23.54 54.39
C ARG A 289 -37.58 -22.58 53.20
N ASN A 290 -38.34 -23.08 52.22
CA ASN A 290 -39.45 -22.50 51.43
C ASN A 290 -39.46 -21.09 50.75
N ARG A 291 -39.78 -21.14 49.44
CA ARG A 291 -40.62 -20.25 48.56
C ARG A 291 -40.06 -18.86 48.17
N SER A 292 -40.15 -18.36 46.94
CA SER A 292 -40.91 -18.71 45.71
C SER A 292 -40.44 -17.84 44.53
N SER A 293 -40.47 -18.39 43.29
CA SER A 293 -40.66 -17.75 41.96
C SER A 293 -39.81 -16.52 41.57
N SER A 294 -39.21 -16.36 40.39
CA SER A 294 -39.55 -16.88 39.08
C SER A 294 -38.35 -16.89 38.15
N THR A 295 -38.24 -17.96 37.38
CA THR A 295 -37.37 -18.20 36.23
C THR A 295 -37.44 -17.10 35.17
N ARG A 296 -36.29 -16.52 34.80
CA ARG A 296 -35.93 -16.23 33.41
C ARG A 296 -34.46 -16.56 33.19
N GLN A 297 -34.23 -17.73 32.61
CA GLN A 297 -32.97 -18.14 32.01
C GLN A 297 -32.66 -17.26 30.79
N SER A 298 -31.48 -16.68 30.74
CA SER A 298 -30.69 -16.61 29.50
C SER A 298 -29.26 -17.00 29.87
N GLY A 299 -28.92 -18.26 29.60
CA GLY A 299 -27.62 -18.83 29.91
C GLY A 299 -26.52 -18.17 29.12
N THR A 300 -25.61 -17.51 29.84
CA THR A 300 -24.25 -17.22 29.41
C THR A 300 -23.38 -18.44 29.73
N THR A 301 -22.91 -19.14 28.70
CA THR A 301 -21.71 -19.98 28.81
C THR A 301 -20.50 -19.15 28.37
N PRO A 302 -19.40 -19.14 29.14
CA PRO A 302 -18.19 -18.40 28.81
C PRO A 302 -17.43 -19.10 27.68
N ALA A 303 -17.02 -18.35 26.65
CA ALA A 303 -16.15 -18.88 25.60
C ALA A 303 -14.68 -18.83 26.06
N PRO A 304 -13.90 -19.90 25.84
CA PRO A 304 -12.53 -19.99 26.32
C PRO A 304 -11.55 -19.20 25.44
N ALA A 305 -10.46 -18.80 26.06
CA ALA A 305 -9.28 -18.27 25.39
C ALA A 305 -8.60 -19.33 24.50
N GLY A 306 -8.07 -18.88 23.36
CA GLY A 306 -7.01 -19.59 22.62
C GLY A 306 -7.37 -20.10 21.22
N GLY A 307 -6.75 -19.47 20.22
CA GLY A 307 -6.13 -20.18 19.09
C GLY A 307 -6.99 -20.60 17.89
N GLY A 308 -6.71 -19.96 16.74
CA GLY A 308 -6.63 -20.66 15.44
C GLY A 308 -7.90 -20.76 14.60
N GLY A 309 -7.93 -20.02 13.48
CA GLY A 309 -8.70 -20.38 12.29
C GLY A 309 -10.22 -20.18 12.35
N GLY A 310 -10.69 -18.94 12.44
CA GLY A 310 -12.12 -18.63 12.42
C GLY A 310 -12.62 -18.20 11.04
N GLY A 311 -13.37 -19.08 10.37
CA GLY A 311 -14.18 -18.79 9.19
C GLY A 311 -15.34 -17.83 9.50
N GLY A 312 -15.03 -16.56 9.71
CA GLY A 312 -16.00 -15.46 9.66
C GLY A 312 -16.25 -15.05 8.20
N ALA A 313 -17.42 -14.45 7.94
CA ALA A 313 -17.68 -13.81 6.65
C ALA A 313 -16.54 -12.82 6.31
N PRO A 314 -16.12 -12.72 5.04
CA PRO A 314 -15.05 -11.81 4.63
C PRO A 314 -15.40 -10.38 5.05
N LYS A 315 -14.44 -9.69 5.68
CA LYS A 315 -14.60 -8.28 6.08
C LYS A 315 -14.71 -7.43 4.81
N PRO A 316 -15.49 -6.33 4.81
CA PRO A 316 -15.63 -5.47 3.63
C PRO A 316 -14.44 -4.52 3.39
N TYR A 317 -13.42 -4.57 4.25
CA TYR A 317 -12.22 -3.76 4.19
C TYR A 317 -10.95 -4.62 4.23
N PRO A 318 -9.86 -4.17 3.60
CA PRO A 318 -8.56 -4.81 3.74
C PRO A 318 -8.06 -4.75 5.20
N PRO A 319 -7.45 -5.82 5.74
CA PRO A 319 -7.01 -5.85 7.14
C PRO A 319 -5.86 -4.88 7.43
N ARG A 320 -5.01 -4.62 6.43
CA ARG A 320 -3.76 -3.85 6.55
C ARG A 320 -3.60 -2.96 5.33
N ILE A 321 -3.31 -1.68 5.55
CA ILE A 321 -3.23 -0.67 4.49
C ILE A 321 -1.97 0.15 4.72
N CYS A 322 -1.09 0.22 3.73
CA CYS A 322 0.05 1.13 3.70
C CYS A 322 -0.30 2.32 2.81
N LEU A 323 -0.24 3.53 3.35
CA LEU A 323 -0.22 4.75 2.56
C LEU A 323 1.21 4.95 2.07
N HIS A 324 1.44 4.65 0.79
CA HIS A 324 2.77 4.65 0.21
C HIS A 324 3.29 6.09 0.03
N SER A 325 4.61 6.28 0.18
CA SER A 325 5.31 7.55 0.05
C SER A 325 4.55 8.72 0.69
N PHE A 326 4.19 8.54 1.96
CA PHE A 326 3.28 9.45 2.65
C PHE A 326 3.86 10.87 2.72
N GLY A 327 3.20 11.81 2.04
CA GLY A 327 3.53 13.24 2.02
C GLY A 327 2.47 14.13 2.70
N GLY A 328 1.58 13.55 3.50
CA GLY A 328 0.52 14.28 4.22
C GLY A 328 1.02 15.02 5.47
N SER A 329 0.16 15.86 6.06
CA SER A 329 0.47 16.50 7.35
C SER A 329 0.34 15.51 8.51
N VAL A 330 0.95 15.84 9.66
CA VAL A 330 0.74 15.09 10.92
C VAL A 330 -0.75 15.00 11.26
N GLU A 331 -1.53 16.03 10.99
CA GLU A 331 -2.97 16.02 11.23
C GLU A 331 -3.71 15.02 10.32
N THR A 332 -3.30 14.93 9.05
CA THR A 332 -3.82 13.90 8.13
C THR A 332 -3.47 12.51 8.65
N MET A 333 -2.23 12.30 9.11
CA MET A 333 -1.79 11.04 9.69
C MET A 333 -2.61 10.65 10.92
N ARG A 334 -2.91 11.60 11.82
CA ARG A 334 -3.75 11.36 13.00
C ARG A 334 -5.16 10.86 12.66
N GLN A 335 -5.74 11.34 11.56
CA GLN A 335 -7.04 10.84 11.10
C GLN A 335 -7.01 9.34 10.77
N TYR A 336 -5.93 8.89 10.12
CA TYR A 336 -5.71 7.48 9.80
C TYR A 336 -5.32 6.62 11.02
N LEU A 337 -4.96 7.24 12.14
CA LEU A 337 -4.62 6.56 13.39
C LEU A 337 -5.78 6.53 14.40
N ASP A 338 -6.99 6.92 13.98
CA ASP A 338 -8.16 6.85 14.84
C ASP A 338 -8.41 5.40 15.29
N PRO A 339 -8.48 5.13 16.61
CA PRO A 339 -8.63 3.77 17.13
C PRO A 339 -9.95 3.09 16.73
N ARG A 340 -10.93 3.86 16.22
CA ARG A 340 -12.18 3.33 15.65
C ARG A 340 -11.96 2.67 14.30
N ILE A 341 -10.89 3.02 13.57
CA ILE A 341 -10.59 2.40 12.28
C ILE A 341 -10.22 0.93 12.53
N PRO A 342 -10.94 -0.02 11.90
CA PRO A 342 -10.70 -1.44 12.16
C PRO A 342 -9.52 -2.01 11.37
N ALA A 343 -9.12 -1.35 10.27
CA ALA A 343 -7.93 -1.69 9.49
C ALA A 343 -6.66 -1.20 10.18
N ARG A 344 -5.56 -1.95 10.03
CA ARG A 344 -4.25 -1.54 10.53
C ARG A 344 -3.57 -0.65 9.48
N ILE A 345 -3.51 0.66 9.73
CA ILE A 345 -2.86 1.62 8.83
C ILE A 345 -1.36 1.74 9.12
N TYR A 346 -0.57 1.74 8.05
CA TYR A 346 0.88 1.95 8.00
C TYR A 346 1.20 3.13 7.08
N PHE A 347 2.36 3.74 7.28
CA PHE A 347 2.88 4.84 6.48
C PHE A 347 4.29 4.46 6.04
N SER A 348 4.54 4.47 4.73
CA SER A 348 5.90 4.34 4.22
C SER A 348 6.49 5.67 3.79
N PHE A 349 7.81 5.74 3.86
CA PHE A 349 8.61 6.91 3.49
C PHE A 349 9.73 6.48 2.54
N SER A 350 10.01 7.29 1.52
CA SER A 350 11.02 7.04 0.49
C SER A 350 11.96 8.22 0.33
N SER A 351 13.23 7.96 0.01
CA SER A 351 14.20 9.04 -0.23
C SER A 351 13.86 9.89 -1.45
N ALA A 352 13.37 9.26 -2.52
CA ALA A 352 13.12 9.91 -3.82
C ALA A 352 11.97 10.92 -3.81
N ILE A 353 10.98 10.76 -2.92
CA ILE A 353 9.81 11.64 -2.84
C ILE A 353 9.91 12.58 -1.64
N ASN A 354 10.38 12.09 -0.49
CA ASN A 354 10.27 12.81 0.77
C ASN A 354 11.41 13.82 1.02
N LEU A 355 12.60 13.63 0.40
CA LEU A 355 13.78 14.46 0.64
C LEU A 355 14.18 15.36 -0.55
N SER A 356 13.58 15.14 -1.74
CA SER A 356 14.01 15.78 -2.99
C SER A 356 13.14 16.94 -3.48
N THR A 357 12.03 17.27 -2.79
CA THR A 357 11.12 18.36 -3.20
C THR A 357 11.07 19.51 -2.17
N PRO A 358 11.04 20.79 -2.61
CA PRO A 358 11.02 21.95 -1.71
C PRO A 358 9.83 22.00 -0.74
N THR A 359 8.74 21.26 -1.03
CA THR A 359 7.52 21.20 -0.20
C THR A 359 7.43 19.92 0.63
N GLY A 360 8.15 18.85 0.27
CA GLY A 360 8.26 17.61 1.05
C GLY A 360 9.29 17.71 2.18
N GLY A 361 10.39 18.44 1.96
CA GLY A 361 11.51 18.53 2.89
C GLY A 361 11.18 19.13 4.27
N GLU A 362 10.15 19.97 4.39
CA GLU A 362 9.78 20.59 5.67
C GLU A 362 8.78 19.76 6.50
N ARG A 363 7.92 18.95 5.87
CA ARG A 363 6.78 18.29 6.56
C ARG A 363 7.01 16.82 6.84
N VAL A 364 7.85 16.17 6.05
CA VAL A 364 8.10 14.73 6.20
C VAL A 364 8.86 14.41 7.49
N PRO A 365 9.89 15.17 7.91
CA PRO A 365 10.54 14.92 9.20
C PRO A 365 9.55 14.93 10.38
N ASP A 366 8.63 15.90 10.40
CA ASP A 366 7.58 15.98 11.43
C ASP A 366 6.62 14.78 11.38
N ALA A 367 6.25 14.34 10.17
CA ALA A 367 5.42 13.16 9.97
C ALA A 367 6.13 11.89 10.46
N ILE A 368 7.42 11.69 10.12
CA ILE A 368 8.23 10.56 10.61
C ILE A 368 8.33 10.61 12.13
N ALA A 369 8.70 11.75 12.71
CA ALA A 369 8.82 11.93 14.15
C ALA A 369 7.52 11.58 14.89
N SER A 370 6.38 12.03 14.34
CA SER A 370 5.05 11.83 14.91
C SER A 370 4.45 10.45 14.63
N CYS A 371 4.94 9.72 13.63
CA CYS A 371 4.41 8.42 13.26
C CYS A 371 4.68 7.40 14.38
N PRO A 372 3.67 6.63 14.82
CA PRO A 372 3.88 5.56 15.78
C PRO A 372 4.91 4.56 15.27
N ASP A 373 5.78 4.15 16.19
CA ASP A 373 6.95 3.33 15.89
C ASP A 373 6.61 1.98 15.24
N ASP A 374 5.43 1.43 15.52
CA ASP A 374 4.94 0.16 14.97
C ASP A 374 4.25 0.30 13.60
N ARG A 375 4.15 1.54 13.07
CA ARG A 375 3.42 1.87 11.83
C ARG A 375 4.31 2.43 10.71
N ILE A 376 5.61 2.53 10.95
CA ILE A 376 6.58 3.01 9.96
C ILE A 376 7.04 1.84 9.07
N LEU A 377 6.91 2.03 7.76
CA LEU A 377 7.56 1.22 6.72
C LEU A 377 8.53 2.10 5.95
N LEU A 378 9.48 1.50 5.23
CA LEU A 378 10.43 2.25 4.38
C LEU A 378 10.52 1.61 3.02
N GLU A 379 10.74 2.45 2.01
CA GLU A 379 10.73 2.03 0.61
C GLU A 379 11.65 2.89 -0.25
N THR A 380 11.93 2.43 -1.46
CA THR A 380 12.73 3.22 -2.42
C THR A 380 11.88 3.93 -3.46
N ASP A 381 10.76 3.32 -3.87
CA ASP A 381 9.95 3.72 -5.03
C ASP A 381 10.74 3.77 -6.36
N LEU A 382 11.86 3.04 -6.44
CA LEU A 382 12.74 3.06 -7.60
C LEU A 382 12.32 2.05 -8.67
N ALA A 383 12.60 2.41 -9.92
CA ALA A 383 12.25 1.65 -11.12
C ALA A 383 13.30 0.59 -11.54
N GLU A 384 14.49 0.65 -10.96
CA GLU A 384 15.64 -0.16 -11.37
C GLU A 384 16.27 -0.84 -10.15
N ALA A 385 16.35 -2.17 -10.18
CA ALA A 385 17.02 -2.93 -9.12
C ALA A 385 18.55 -2.87 -9.28
N GLY A 386 19.26 -2.80 -8.16
CA GLY A 386 20.72 -2.75 -8.14
C GLY A 386 21.27 -1.99 -6.94
N ASP A 387 22.55 -1.65 -7.01
CA ASP A 387 23.29 -0.99 -5.92
C ASP A 387 22.69 0.38 -5.54
N ASP A 388 22.15 1.12 -6.52
CA ASP A 388 21.48 2.40 -6.27
C ASP A 388 20.20 2.24 -5.44
N MET A 389 19.47 1.14 -5.64
CA MET A 389 18.28 0.83 -4.85
C MET A 389 18.66 0.44 -3.41
N ASP A 390 19.71 -0.36 -3.22
CA ASP A 390 20.24 -0.65 -1.88
C ASP A 390 20.76 0.62 -1.20
N ALA A 391 21.46 1.51 -1.92
CA ALA A 391 21.97 2.77 -1.39
C ALA A 391 20.83 3.72 -0.97
N ALA A 392 19.77 3.83 -1.77
CA ALA A 392 18.58 4.60 -1.43
C ALA A 392 17.87 4.02 -0.19
N LEU A 393 17.77 2.70 -0.11
CA LEU A 393 17.19 2.02 1.04
C LEU A 393 18.01 2.28 2.32
N GLU A 394 19.33 2.09 2.27
CA GLU A 394 20.21 2.42 3.40
C GLU A 394 20.06 3.89 3.83
N HIS A 395 19.99 4.81 2.86
CA HIS A 395 19.82 6.23 3.13
C HIS A 395 18.54 6.53 3.92
N ILE A 396 17.38 6.01 3.48
CA ILE A 396 16.11 6.26 4.17
C ILE A 396 16.07 5.63 5.56
N TYR A 397 16.63 4.42 5.74
CA TYR A 397 16.70 3.78 7.05
C TYR A 397 17.52 4.61 8.04
N ARG A 398 18.69 5.11 7.62
CA ARG A 398 19.53 5.98 8.45
C ARG A 398 18.83 7.28 8.80
N ALA A 399 18.19 7.92 7.83
CA ALA A 399 17.44 9.16 8.04
C ALA A 399 16.31 8.98 9.07
N VAL A 400 15.53 7.90 8.96
CA VAL A 400 14.45 7.61 9.91
C VAL A 400 15.00 7.28 11.30
N CYS A 401 16.06 6.47 11.41
CA CYS A 401 16.69 6.21 12.71
C CYS A 401 17.16 7.51 13.37
N GLN A 402 17.76 8.42 12.61
CA GLN A 402 18.19 9.72 13.11
C GLN A 402 17.01 10.58 13.59
N ILE A 403 15.93 10.68 12.81
CA ILE A 403 14.74 11.47 13.17
C ILE A 403 14.05 10.90 14.41
N LYS A 404 13.98 9.57 14.52
CA LYS A 404 13.34 8.88 15.64
C LYS A 404 14.23 8.75 16.88
N GLY A 405 15.52 9.05 16.75
CA GLY A 405 16.52 8.85 17.81
C GLY A 405 16.78 7.38 18.13
N TRP A 406 16.55 6.47 17.17
CA TRP A 406 16.81 5.04 17.33
C TRP A 406 18.27 4.70 17.01
N GLY A 407 18.82 3.69 17.70
CA GLY A 407 20.06 3.07 17.23
C GLY A 407 19.83 2.40 15.87
N LEU A 408 20.83 2.42 14.98
CA LEU A 408 20.61 1.97 13.59
C LEU A 408 20.15 0.51 13.49
N ARG A 409 20.82 -0.42 14.18
CA ARG A 409 20.40 -1.84 14.21
C ARG A 409 19.00 -2.00 14.78
N GLU A 410 18.72 -1.36 15.92
CA GLU A 410 17.40 -1.40 16.54
C GLU A 410 16.32 -0.89 15.58
N GLY A 411 16.58 0.21 14.87
CA GLY A 411 15.67 0.78 13.90
C GLY A 411 15.42 -0.17 12.72
N VAL A 412 16.47 -0.79 12.17
CA VAL A 412 16.32 -1.81 11.09
C VAL A 412 15.46 -2.98 11.58
N GLU A 413 15.75 -3.54 12.75
CA GLU A 413 14.97 -4.66 13.32
C GLU A 413 13.51 -4.27 13.62
N ARG A 414 13.28 -3.03 14.03
CA ARG A 414 11.93 -2.51 14.30
C ARG A 414 11.12 -2.39 13.01
N ILE A 415 11.70 -1.80 11.98
CA ILE A 415 11.06 -1.67 10.67
C ILE A 415 10.86 -3.06 10.03
N ALA A 416 11.79 -4.00 10.27
CA ALA A 416 11.63 -5.39 9.87
C ALA A 416 10.37 -6.03 10.46
N ARG A 417 10.15 -5.90 11.78
CA ARG A 417 8.92 -6.36 12.44
C ARG A 417 7.67 -5.65 11.90
N ASN A 418 7.76 -4.36 11.58
CA ASN A 418 6.64 -3.62 11.01
C ASN A 418 6.28 -4.13 9.62
N PHE A 419 7.27 -4.36 8.75
CA PHE A 419 7.06 -4.92 7.42
C PHE A 419 6.44 -6.31 7.49
N GLU A 420 6.96 -7.18 8.35
CA GLU A 420 6.39 -8.53 8.55
C GLU A 420 4.96 -8.48 9.07
N ALA A 421 4.65 -7.58 10.02
CA ALA A 421 3.29 -7.36 10.49
C ALA A 421 2.36 -6.80 9.39
N PHE A 422 2.88 -5.92 8.53
CA PHE A 422 2.13 -5.39 7.40
C PHE A 422 1.89 -6.44 6.31
N ALA A 423 2.91 -7.19 5.91
CA ALA A 423 2.83 -8.15 4.81
C ALA A 423 2.14 -9.46 5.23
N PHE A 424 2.45 -9.97 6.42
CA PHE A 424 2.08 -11.33 6.85
C PHE A 424 1.27 -11.38 8.16
N GLY A 425 1.02 -10.25 8.80
CA GLY A 425 0.18 -10.18 9.99
C GLY A 425 -1.27 -10.63 9.76
N PRO A 426 -2.06 -10.75 10.85
CA PRO A 426 -3.46 -11.16 10.76
C PRO A 426 -4.39 -10.12 10.09
#